data_AF-A0A329KND5-F1
#
_entry.id   AF-A0A329KND5-F1
#
_cell.length_a   1.000
_cell.length_b   1.000
_cell.length_c   1.000
_cell.angle_alpha   90.00
_cell.angle_beta   90.00
_cell.angle_gamma   90.00
#
_symmetry.space_group_name_H-M   'P 1'
#
loop_
_entity.id
_entity.type
_entity.pdbx_description
1 polymer ?
#
loop_
_entity_poly.entity_id
_entity_poly.type
_entity_poly.pdbx_seq_one_letter_code
_entity_poly.pdbx_strand_id
1 'polypeptide(L)'
;MKQDLTSVEAGRRLGRSATFIHKLIRDGVLDYYEEEYRGKRTFFIKEEELERYRREHPDSGKSEVLYDKRTGVFLFQPFGKDGSVARVMELKRVNNKRVEAKLRTGDNEILSYDEAKRQGWVPLISIDERKPVNGYGYARFEFPLPKFQDSIIFTIIEEFFKQAGPANMKITQGDEQIILEVRKSVLLGVMPATHPDLIDKLKLFIRSGEVISKYDGTLIDTGLLPVTFFVSEAQKKELAQRAEEAGLSLQDWIVKCLGQA
;
A
#
# COMPACT_ATOMS: atom_id res chain seq x y z
N MET A 1 -30.11 -11.58 -24.33
CA MET A 1 -28.95 -12.25 -23.70
C MET A 1 -27.94 -11.17 -23.37
N LYS A 2 -27.59 -10.98 -22.10
CA LYS A 2 -26.57 -9.99 -21.69
C LYS A 2 -25.35 -10.78 -21.25
N GLN A 3 -24.36 -10.88 -22.13
CA GLN A 3 -23.19 -11.77 -21.93
C GLN A 3 -21.95 -11.02 -21.42
N ASP A 4 -21.92 -9.69 -21.52
CA ASP A 4 -20.72 -8.91 -21.22
C ASP A 4 -20.88 -8.02 -19.98
N LEU A 5 -19.75 -7.78 -19.29
CA LEU A 5 -19.68 -7.14 -18.00
C LEU A 5 -19.45 -5.63 -18.16
N THR A 6 -20.21 -4.81 -17.43
CA THR A 6 -19.85 -3.40 -17.25
C THR A 6 -18.57 -3.28 -16.40
N SER A 7 -17.88 -2.15 -16.48
CA SER A 7 -16.69 -1.89 -15.64
C SER A 7 -16.93 -2.07 -14.13
N VAL A 8 -18.15 -1.84 -13.64
CA VAL A 8 -18.53 -2.09 -12.25
C VAL A 8 -18.65 -3.58 -11.96
N GLU A 9 -19.25 -4.36 -12.86
CA GLU A 9 -19.41 -5.80 -12.73
C GLU A 9 -18.06 -6.52 -12.85
N ALA A 10 -17.24 -6.14 -13.83
CA ALA A 10 -15.86 -6.61 -14.00
C ALA A 10 -15.00 -6.31 -12.75
N GLY A 11 -15.12 -5.10 -12.21
CA GLY A 11 -14.45 -4.71 -10.97
C GLY A 11 -14.84 -5.63 -9.80
N ARG A 12 -16.15 -5.86 -9.60
CA ARG A 12 -16.63 -6.78 -8.56
C ARG A 12 -16.09 -8.20 -8.75
N ARG A 13 -16.03 -8.69 -9.99
CA ARG A 13 -15.59 -10.04 -10.33
C ARG A 13 -14.08 -10.23 -10.06
N LEU A 14 -13.28 -9.19 -10.31
CA LEU A 14 -11.86 -9.15 -9.95
C LEU A 14 -11.59 -8.74 -8.49
N GLY A 15 -12.60 -8.40 -7.69
CA GLY A 15 -12.38 -7.88 -6.32
C GLY A 15 -11.73 -6.49 -6.28
N ARG A 16 -11.94 -5.67 -7.32
CA ARG A 16 -11.36 -4.34 -7.51
C ARG A 16 -12.44 -3.26 -7.74
N SER A 17 -12.02 -2.00 -7.74
CA SER A 17 -12.91 -0.88 -8.05
C SER A 17 -13.13 -0.75 -9.57
N ALA A 18 -14.23 -0.13 -9.98
CA ALA A 18 -14.46 0.22 -11.39
C ALA A 18 -13.35 1.14 -11.94
N THR A 19 -12.77 1.99 -11.09
CA THR A 19 -11.63 2.85 -11.45
C THR A 19 -10.39 2.04 -11.83
N PHE A 20 -10.14 0.92 -11.15
CA PHE A 20 -9.05 0.00 -11.52
C PHE A 20 -9.30 -0.61 -12.91
N ILE A 21 -10.54 -1.00 -13.21
CA ILE A 21 -10.90 -1.48 -14.55
C ILE A 21 -10.70 -0.39 -15.61
N HIS A 22 -11.13 0.84 -15.34
CA HIS A 22 -10.92 1.96 -16.25
C HIS A 22 -9.43 2.26 -16.47
N LYS A 23 -8.59 2.02 -15.46
CA LYS A 23 -7.13 2.11 -15.60
C LYS A 23 -6.63 1.02 -16.57
N LEU A 24 -7.02 -0.24 -16.37
CA LEU A 24 -6.62 -1.33 -17.28
C LEU A 24 -7.05 -1.10 -18.72
N ILE A 25 -8.27 -0.57 -18.92
CA ILE A 25 -8.77 -0.16 -20.23
C ILE A 25 -7.88 0.94 -20.84
N ARG A 26 -7.59 1.98 -20.07
CA ARG A 26 -6.74 3.11 -20.50
C ARG A 26 -5.31 2.67 -20.84
N ASP A 27 -4.78 1.73 -20.06
CA ASP A 27 -3.44 1.19 -20.22
C ASP A 27 -3.37 0.13 -21.34
N GLY A 28 -4.49 -0.17 -22.02
CA GLY A 28 -4.58 -1.13 -23.13
C GLY A 28 -4.44 -2.59 -22.70
N VAL A 29 -4.65 -2.89 -21.42
CA VAL A 29 -4.45 -4.22 -20.83
C VAL A 29 -5.71 -5.09 -20.92
N LEU A 30 -6.89 -4.47 -20.91
CA LEU A 30 -8.17 -5.13 -21.11
C LEU A 30 -8.83 -4.61 -22.39
N ASP A 31 -9.21 -5.54 -23.26
CA ASP A 31 -10.06 -5.24 -24.40
C ASP A 31 -11.46 -4.85 -23.92
N TYR A 32 -12.04 -3.84 -24.58
CA TYR A 32 -13.35 -3.32 -24.25
C TYR A 32 -14.08 -2.86 -25.51
N TYR A 33 -15.39 -2.68 -25.37
CA TYR A 33 -16.19 -1.97 -26.34
C TYR A 33 -17.15 -1.02 -25.63
N GLU A 34 -17.67 -0.05 -26.37
CA GLU A 34 -18.62 0.93 -25.86
C GLU A 34 -20.01 0.69 -26.43
N GLU A 35 -21.02 0.74 -25.56
CA GLU A 35 -22.41 0.66 -25.97
C GLU A 35 -23.27 1.59 -25.09
N GLU A 36 -24.42 2.01 -25.62
CA GLU A 36 -25.39 2.76 -24.84
C GLU A 36 -26.14 1.83 -23.89
N TYR A 37 -25.99 2.06 -22.59
CA TYR A 37 -26.66 1.30 -21.56
C TYR A 37 -27.32 2.24 -20.55
N ARG A 38 -28.65 2.13 -20.42
CA ARG A 38 -29.46 3.00 -19.55
C ARG A 38 -29.26 4.49 -19.86
N GLY A 39 -29.20 4.85 -21.14
CA GLY A 39 -29.06 6.25 -21.60
C GLY A 39 -27.67 6.86 -21.39
N LYS A 40 -26.64 6.02 -21.18
CA LYS A 40 -25.24 6.46 -21.01
C LYS A 40 -24.29 5.55 -21.78
N ARG A 41 -23.26 6.13 -22.42
CA ARG A 41 -22.11 5.38 -22.94
C ARG A 41 -21.43 4.65 -21.80
N THR A 42 -21.33 3.33 -21.92
CA THR A 42 -20.78 2.45 -20.90
C THR A 42 -19.74 1.52 -21.53
N PHE A 43 -18.61 1.32 -20.84
CA PHE A 43 -17.61 0.34 -21.22
C PHE A 43 -18.06 -1.08 -20.83
N PHE A 44 -18.02 -1.98 -21.79
CA PHE A 44 -18.28 -3.40 -21.65
C PHE A 44 -17.00 -4.21 -21.89
N ILE A 45 -16.80 -5.22 -21.07
CA ILE A 45 -15.67 -6.16 -21.10
C ILE A 45 -16.25 -7.56 -21.22
N LYS A 46 -15.71 -8.35 -22.14
CA LYS A 46 -16.13 -9.75 -22.31
C LYS A 46 -15.68 -10.59 -21.10
N GLU A 47 -16.47 -11.59 -20.73
CA GLU A 47 -16.11 -12.47 -19.62
C GLU A 47 -14.81 -13.22 -19.92
N GLU A 48 -14.60 -13.68 -21.16
CA GLU A 48 -13.36 -14.39 -21.53
C GLU A 48 -12.12 -13.51 -21.38
N GLU A 49 -12.27 -12.21 -21.64
CA GLU A 49 -11.20 -11.23 -21.53
C GLU A 49 -10.80 -11.01 -20.07
N LEU A 50 -11.80 -10.93 -19.18
CA LEU A 50 -11.56 -10.80 -17.75
C LEU A 50 -10.90 -12.06 -17.17
N GLU A 51 -11.30 -13.25 -17.64
CA GLU A 51 -10.69 -14.52 -17.24
C GLU A 51 -9.28 -14.71 -17.83
N ARG A 52 -9.01 -14.24 -19.05
CA ARG A 52 -7.65 -14.17 -19.62
C ARG A 52 -6.75 -13.34 -18.72
N TYR A 53 -7.18 -12.11 -18.42
CA TYR A 53 -6.43 -11.20 -17.55
C TYR A 53 -6.19 -11.82 -16.16
N ARG A 54 -7.20 -12.48 -15.56
CA ARG A 54 -7.06 -13.17 -14.28
C ARG A 54 -6.07 -14.34 -14.32
N ARG A 55 -5.99 -15.07 -15.44
CA ARG A 55 -5.04 -16.17 -15.62
C ARG A 55 -3.61 -15.67 -15.79
N GLU A 56 -3.44 -14.62 -16.58
CA GLU A 56 -2.15 -13.96 -16.82
C GLU A 56 -1.66 -13.20 -15.59
N HIS A 57 -2.59 -12.69 -14.80
CA HIS A 57 -2.33 -11.94 -13.58
C HIS A 57 -3.09 -12.59 -12.42
N PRO A 58 -2.65 -13.77 -11.92
CA PRO A 58 -3.33 -14.50 -10.84
C PRO A 58 -3.39 -13.71 -9.53
N ASP A 59 -2.60 -12.65 -9.41
CA ASP A 59 -2.57 -11.71 -8.29
C ASP A 59 -3.35 -10.41 -8.53
N SER A 60 -3.90 -10.21 -9.73
CA SER A 60 -4.57 -8.94 -10.10
C SER A 60 -5.79 -8.60 -9.26
N GLY A 61 -6.45 -9.57 -8.62
CA GLY A 61 -7.53 -9.34 -7.64
C GLY A 61 -7.07 -9.17 -6.18
N LYS A 62 -5.80 -9.42 -5.90
CA LYS A 62 -5.22 -9.40 -4.55
C LYS A 62 -4.75 -7.97 -4.26
N SER A 63 -5.59 -7.14 -3.64
CA SER A 63 -5.01 -5.99 -2.92
C SER A 63 -4.29 -6.57 -1.73
N GLU A 64 -2.98 -6.39 -1.66
CA GLU A 64 -2.29 -6.47 -0.38
C GLU A 64 -3.01 -5.52 0.57
N VAL A 65 -3.69 -6.09 1.56
CA VAL A 65 -4.36 -5.33 2.61
C VAL A 65 -3.34 -5.16 3.70
N LEU A 66 -3.10 -3.94 4.15
CA LEU A 66 -2.20 -3.73 5.29
C LEU A 66 -2.91 -3.88 6.63
N TYR A 67 -4.23 -3.66 6.65
CA TYR A 67 -5.03 -3.65 7.87
C TYR A 67 -6.49 -4.02 7.60
N ASP A 68 -7.02 -4.95 8.39
CA ASP A 68 -8.45 -5.27 8.46
C ASP A 68 -9.10 -4.58 9.66
N LYS A 69 -9.83 -3.49 9.39
CA LYS A 69 -10.54 -2.69 10.39
C LYS A 69 -11.52 -3.49 11.25
N ARG A 70 -12.08 -4.58 10.72
CA ARG A 70 -13.07 -5.38 11.45
C ARG A 70 -12.44 -6.23 12.54
N THR A 71 -11.28 -6.81 12.26
CA THR A 71 -10.59 -7.71 13.19
C THR A 71 -9.47 -7.02 13.96
N GLY A 72 -9.04 -5.83 13.52
CA GLY A 72 -7.87 -5.14 14.08
C GLY A 72 -6.54 -5.77 13.64
N VAL A 73 -6.59 -6.71 12.68
CA VAL A 73 -5.40 -7.44 12.23
C VAL A 73 -4.66 -6.64 11.16
N PHE A 74 -3.33 -6.54 11.28
CA PHE A 74 -2.48 -5.91 10.28
C PHE A 74 -1.34 -6.83 9.80
N LEU A 75 -0.78 -6.49 8.64
CA LEU A 75 0.34 -7.22 8.07
C LEU A 75 1.57 -7.13 8.98
N PHE A 76 2.23 -8.26 9.22
CA PHE A 76 3.34 -8.47 10.16
C PHE A 76 3.01 -8.34 11.65
N GLN A 77 1.74 -8.23 12.01
CA GLN A 77 1.33 -8.22 13.42
C GLN A 77 1.85 -9.47 14.16
N PRO A 78 2.54 -9.30 15.29
CA PRO A 78 3.00 -10.42 16.10
C PRO A 78 1.89 -10.98 17.00
N PHE A 79 1.91 -12.31 17.14
CA PHE A 79 1.05 -13.10 18.01
C PHE A 79 1.91 -13.96 18.93
N GLY A 80 1.52 -14.07 20.20
CA GLY A 80 2.23 -14.81 21.22
C GLY A 80 1.44 -16.03 21.69
N LYS A 81 2.18 -17.11 21.99
CA LYS A 81 1.66 -18.31 22.67
C LYS A 81 2.81 -19.02 23.37
N ASP A 82 2.71 -19.22 24.69
CA ASP A 82 3.67 -20.01 25.48
C ASP A 82 5.15 -19.65 25.24
N GLY A 83 5.44 -18.35 25.11
CA GLY A 83 6.79 -17.84 24.80
C GLY A 83 7.21 -17.91 23.33
N SER A 84 6.40 -18.53 22.46
CA SER A 84 6.59 -18.55 21.01
C SER A 84 5.93 -17.35 20.34
N VAL A 85 6.49 -16.96 19.18
CA VAL A 85 5.99 -15.84 18.37
C VAL A 85 5.62 -16.34 16.96
N ALA A 86 4.44 -15.91 16.51
CA ALA A 86 3.98 -16.05 15.14
C ALA A 86 3.69 -14.65 14.56
N ARG A 87 3.74 -14.50 13.24
CA ARG A 87 3.44 -13.22 12.58
C ARG A 87 2.49 -13.38 11.42
N VAL A 88 1.61 -12.41 11.24
CA VAL A 88 0.79 -12.29 10.04
C VAL A 88 1.69 -12.04 8.83
N MET A 89 1.93 -13.05 8.00
CA MET A 89 2.79 -12.92 6.82
C MET A 89 2.00 -12.57 5.56
N GLU A 90 0.69 -12.77 5.59
CA GLU A 90 -0.18 -12.56 4.44
C GLU A 90 -1.52 -12.02 4.93
N LEU A 91 -1.98 -10.93 4.31
CA LEU A 91 -3.29 -10.36 4.57
C LEU A 91 -3.96 -10.03 3.23
N LYS A 92 -4.95 -10.84 2.85
CA LYS A 92 -5.57 -10.81 1.52
C LYS A 92 -7.05 -10.51 1.59
N ARG A 93 -7.49 -9.56 0.77
CA ARG A 93 -8.93 -9.33 0.54
C ARG A 93 -9.47 -10.42 -0.38
N VAL A 94 -10.34 -11.27 0.14
CA VAL A 94 -11.04 -12.30 -0.65
C VAL A 94 -12.30 -11.73 -1.29
N ASN A 95 -12.99 -10.84 -0.58
CA ASN A 95 -14.11 -10.06 -1.12
C ASN A 95 -14.31 -8.77 -0.30
N ASN A 96 -15.33 -7.97 -0.65
CA ASN A 96 -15.62 -6.71 0.02
C ASN A 96 -15.88 -6.83 1.54
N LYS A 97 -16.19 -8.03 2.05
CA LYS A 97 -16.56 -8.30 3.45
C LYS A 97 -15.57 -9.21 4.19
N ARG A 98 -14.58 -9.78 3.52
CA ARG A 98 -13.69 -10.80 4.09
C ARG A 98 -12.25 -10.54 3.70
N VAL A 99 -11.44 -10.38 4.74
CA VAL A 99 -9.98 -10.42 4.68
C VAL A 99 -9.55 -11.72 5.35
N GLU A 100 -8.62 -12.43 4.72
CA GLU A 100 -7.99 -13.61 5.27
C GLU A 100 -6.57 -13.25 5.69
N ALA A 101 -6.19 -13.66 6.90
CA ALA A 101 -4.84 -13.54 7.40
C ALA A 101 -4.23 -14.92 7.56
N LYS A 102 -2.96 -15.06 7.17
CA LYS A 102 -2.15 -16.24 7.47
C LYS A 102 -0.99 -15.84 8.35
N LEU A 103 -0.82 -16.56 9.44
CA LEU A 103 0.27 -16.41 10.37
C LEU A 103 1.33 -17.46 10.06
N ARG A 104 2.59 -17.09 10.25
CA ARG A 104 3.73 -17.99 10.20
C ARG A 104 4.40 -18.03 11.56
N THR A 105 4.57 -19.21 12.11
CA THR A 105 5.24 -19.47 13.38
C THR A 105 6.77 -19.48 13.21
N GLY A 106 7.51 -19.62 14.31
CA GLY A 106 8.98 -19.76 14.28
C GLY A 106 9.48 -21.05 13.63
N ASP A 107 8.71 -22.13 13.72
CA ASP A 107 8.95 -23.43 13.06
C ASP A 107 8.38 -23.50 11.63
N ASN A 108 8.03 -22.34 11.06
CA ASN A 108 7.58 -22.19 9.67
C ASN A 108 6.22 -22.87 9.36
N GLU A 109 5.44 -23.22 10.38
CA GLU A 109 4.04 -23.61 10.25
C GLU A 109 3.20 -22.41 9.78
N ILE A 110 2.26 -22.66 8.88
CA ILE A 110 1.32 -21.64 8.39
C ILE A 110 -0.06 -21.92 8.98
N LEU A 111 -0.58 -20.96 9.74
CA LEU A 111 -1.89 -21.03 10.38
C LEU A 111 -2.82 -19.98 9.79
N SER A 112 -4.08 -20.31 9.54
CA SER A 112 -5.10 -19.28 9.34
C SER A 112 -5.34 -18.51 10.64
N TYR A 113 -5.88 -17.29 10.54
CA TYR A 113 -6.26 -16.50 11.71
C TYR A 113 -7.19 -17.26 12.68
N ASP A 114 -8.19 -17.97 12.16
CA ASP A 114 -9.15 -18.70 12.99
C ASP A 114 -8.50 -19.93 13.67
N GLU A 115 -7.59 -20.62 12.97
CA GLU A 115 -6.80 -21.71 13.57
C GLU A 115 -5.89 -21.18 14.67
N ALA A 116 -5.16 -20.10 14.41
CA ALA A 116 -4.30 -19.47 15.40
C ALA A 116 -5.08 -19.10 16.67
N LYS A 117 -6.26 -18.48 16.52
CA LYS A 117 -7.12 -18.18 17.68
C LYS A 117 -7.59 -19.43 18.42
N ARG A 118 -8.02 -20.49 17.71
CA ARG A 118 -8.42 -21.76 18.35
C ARG A 118 -7.27 -22.42 19.11
N GLN A 119 -6.05 -22.27 18.60
CA GLN A 119 -4.85 -22.80 19.24
C GLN A 119 -4.33 -21.92 20.40
N GLY A 120 -4.99 -20.79 20.71
CA GLY A 120 -4.62 -19.93 21.84
C GLY A 120 -3.62 -18.81 21.51
N TRP A 121 -3.34 -18.55 20.24
CA TRP A 121 -2.50 -17.42 19.84
C TRP A 121 -3.24 -16.10 20.05
N VAL A 122 -2.57 -15.14 20.70
CA VAL A 122 -3.13 -13.80 20.98
C VAL A 122 -2.25 -12.70 20.38
N PRO A 123 -2.83 -11.60 19.86
CA PRO A 123 -2.03 -10.47 19.39
C PRO A 123 -1.17 -9.90 20.51
N LEU A 124 0.12 -9.68 20.24
CA LEU A 124 1.02 -9.04 21.22
C LEU A 124 0.88 -7.52 21.23
N ILE A 125 0.40 -6.94 20.13
CA ILE A 125 0.14 -5.52 20.00
C ILE A 125 -1.16 -5.26 19.24
N SER A 126 -1.81 -4.16 19.59
CA SER A 126 -2.91 -3.55 18.84
C SER A 126 -2.49 -2.16 18.37
N ILE A 127 -3.18 -1.65 17.34
CA ILE A 127 -2.93 -0.31 16.80
C ILE A 127 -4.25 0.44 16.70
N ASP A 128 -4.16 1.76 16.82
CA ASP A 128 -5.27 2.65 16.55
C ASP A 128 -5.22 3.18 15.13
N GLU A 129 -6.39 3.43 14.55
CA GLU A 129 -6.46 4.10 13.26
C GLU A 129 -5.99 5.55 13.39
N ARG A 130 -5.05 5.93 12.52
CA ARG A 130 -4.62 7.32 12.36
C ARG A 130 -5.30 7.94 11.15
N LYS A 131 -5.60 9.23 11.25
CA LYS A 131 -6.17 10.00 10.14
C LYS A 131 -5.16 10.04 8.97
N PRO A 132 -5.64 9.99 7.72
CA PRO A 132 -4.79 10.23 6.56
C PRO A 132 -4.08 11.59 6.64
N VAL A 133 -2.79 11.59 6.35
CA VAL A 133 -1.94 12.77 6.25
C VAL A 133 -1.97 13.25 4.80
N ASN A 134 -2.35 14.51 4.59
CA ASN A 134 -2.48 15.09 3.25
C ASN A 134 -1.14 15.61 2.67
N GLY A 135 -0.04 15.50 3.43
CA GLY A 135 1.29 15.88 2.97
C GLY A 135 1.73 15.06 1.75
N TYR A 136 2.40 15.71 0.80
CA TYR A 136 2.76 15.10 -0.48
C TYR A 136 3.96 14.14 -0.36
N GLY A 137 3.90 13.04 -1.13
CA GLY A 137 4.95 12.03 -1.22
C GLY A 137 5.04 11.07 -0.03
N TYR A 138 6.09 10.26 -0.08
CA TYR A 138 6.41 9.21 0.89
C TYR A 138 7.92 9.16 1.12
N ALA A 139 8.33 8.93 2.36
CA ALA A 139 9.65 8.39 2.64
C ALA A 139 9.63 6.90 2.26
N ARG A 140 10.69 6.42 1.61
CA ARG A 140 10.77 5.05 1.12
C ARG A 140 11.92 4.31 1.77
N PHE A 141 11.62 3.15 2.31
CA PHE A 141 12.57 2.22 2.91
C PHE A 141 12.58 0.92 2.12
N GLU A 142 13.76 0.33 1.95
CA GLU A 142 13.96 -0.99 1.35
C GLU A 142 14.65 -1.88 2.38
N PHE A 143 13.88 -2.79 2.98
CA PHE A 143 14.39 -3.73 3.96
C PHE A 143 14.64 -5.10 3.31
N PRO A 144 15.72 -5.81 3.66
CA PRO A 144 15.84 -7.22 3.30
C PRO A 144 14.73 -8.03 3.97
N LEU A 145 14.19 -9.05 3.28
CA LEU A 145 13.13 -9.89 3.84
C LEU A 145 13.67 -10.63 5.09
N PRO A 146 13.08 -10.42 6.29
CA PRO A 146 13.60 -11.06 7.49
C PRO A 146 13.42 -12.57 7.47
N LYS A 147 14.49 -13.29 7.86
CA LYS A 147 14.44 -14.75 8.05
C LYS A 147 13.77 -15.15 9.36
N PHE A 148 13.93 -14.35 10.40
CA PHE A 148 13.46 -14.64 11.76
C PHE A 148 12.30 -13.72 12.16
N GLN A 149 11.38 -14.26 12.98
CA GLN A 149 10.18 -13.56 13.44
C GLN A 149 10.49 -12.46 14.48
N ASP A 150 11.68 -12.38 15.02
CA ASP A 150 12.09 -11.37 16.01
C ASP A 150 12.96 -10.26 15.41
N SER A 151 13.08 -10.21 14.08
CA SER A 151 13.87 -9.19 13.40
C SER A 151 13.40 -7.77 13.72
N ILE A 152 14.36 -6.88 14.01
CA ILE A 152 14.16 -5.44 14.21
C ILE A 152 13.43 -4.76 13.05
N ILE A 153 13.52 -5.30 11.83
CA ILE A 153 12.77 -4.80 10.66
C ILE A 153 11.26 -4.88 10.91
N PHE A 154 10.79 -5.95 11.54
CA PHE A 154 9.38 -6.04 11.89
C PHE A 154 9.01 -5.04 12.97
N THR A 155 9.85 -4.88 14.00
CA THR A 155 9.65 -3.84 15.04
C THR A 155 9.55 -2.44 14.43
N ILE A 156 10.39 -2.12 13.45
CA ILE A 156 10.30 -0.85 12.70
C ILE A 156 8.93 -0.69 12.04
N ILE A 157 8.48 -1.72 11.33
CA ILE A 157 7.18 -1.69 10.65
C ILE A 157 6.03 -1.58 11.67
N GLU A 158 6.11 -2.28 12.80
CA GLU A 158 5.15 -2.17 13.91
C GLU A 158 5.08 -0.74 14.45
N GLU A 159 6.22 -0.07 14.68
CA GLU A 159 6.24 1.32 15.13
C GLU A 159 5.58 2.25 14.12
N PHE A 160 5.78 2.02 12.83
CA PHE A 160 5.06 2.77 11.80
C PHE A 160 3.55 2.52 11.81
N PHE A 161 3.10 1.28 12.03
CA PHE A 161 1.67 1.01 12.24
C PHE A 161 1.10 1.73 13.47
N LYS A 162 1.83 1.78 14.58
CA LYS A 162 1.39 2.48 15.81
C LYS A 162 1.32 4.01 15.64
N GLN A 163 2.32 4.58 14.98
CA GLN A 163 2.55 6.03 14.96
C GLN A 163 2.01 6.69 13.69
N ALA A 164 2.31 6.16 12.51
CA ALA A 164 1.82 6.68 11.24
C ALA A 164 0.41 6.14 10.92
N GLY A 165 0.14 4.88 11.25
CA GLY A 165 -1.12 4.20 10.98
C GLY A 165 -1.26 3.72 9.52
N PRO A 166 -2.14 2.73 9.29
CA PRO A 166 -2.22 2.00 8.01
C PRO A 166 -2.60 2.87 6.81
N ALA A 167 -3.37 3.95 7.02
CA ALA A 167 -3.78 4.85 5.95
C ALA A 167 -2.63 5.72 5.40
N ASN A 168 -1.53 5.81 6.13
CA ASN A 168 -0.38 6.65 5.81
C ASN A 168 0.80 5.85 5.28
N MET A 169 0.58 4.59 4.93
CA MET A 169 1.63 3.67 4.54
C MET A 169 1.24 2.84 3.32
N LYS A 170 2.26 2.36 2.64
CA LYS A 170 2.18 1.27 1.66
C LYS A 170 3.28 0.28 1.98
N ILE A 171 2.97 -1.00 1.86
CA ILE A 171 3.96 -2.06 1.95
C ILE A 171 3.82 -2.85 0.67
N THR A 172 4.96 -3.19 0.07
CA THR A 172 5.05 -4.13 -1.04
C THR A 172 6.07 -5.19 -0.68
N GLN A 173 5.63 -6.43 -0.66
CA GLN A 173 6.49 -7.56 -0.36
C GLN A 173 6.98 -8.17 -1.68
N GLY A 174 8.29 -8.19 -1.88
CA GLY A 174 8.94 -8.97 -2.93
C GLY A 174 9.58 -10.25 -2.37
N ASP A 175 10.21 -11.02 -3.24
CA ASP A 175 10.83 -12.29 -2.87
C ASP A 175 12.04 -12.11 -1.92
N GLU A 176 12.77 -11.00 -2.06
CA GLU A 176 14.01 -10.75 -1.31
C GLU A 176 13.94 -9.53 -0.38
N GLN A 177 12.91 -8.69 -0.55
CA GLN A 177 12.84 -7.41 0.15
C GLN A 177 11.40 -6.98 0.47
N ILE A 178 11.29 -6.12 1.48
CA ILE A 178 10.07 -5.40 1.84
C ILE A 178 10.30 -3.93 1.51
N ILE A 179 9.46 -3.39 0.64
CA ILE A 179 9.42 -1.95 0.35
C ILE A 179 8.35 -1.34 1.24
N LEU A 180 8.75 -0.39 2.09
CA LEU A 180 7.84 0.37 2.95
C LEU A 180 7.86 1.83 2.51
N GLU A 181 6.70 2.36 2.15
CA GLU A 181 6.50 3.78 1.87
C GLU A 181 5.65 4.40 2.97
N VAL A 182 6.11 5.47 3.62
CA VAL A 182 5.40 6.11 4.74
C VAL A 182 5.28 7.60 4.52
N ARG A 183 4.09 8.16 4.75
CA ARG A 183 3.91 9.62 4.76
C ARG A 183 4.66 10.24 5.94
N LYS A 184 4.92 11.55 5.84
CA LYS A 184 5.56 12.32 6.91
C LYS A 184 4.91 12.01 8.27
N SER A 185 5.69 11.52 9.22
CA SER A 185 5.21 11.04 10.52
C SER A 185 6.30 11.19 11.60
N VAL A 186 5.89 11.16 12.86
CA VAL A 186 6.82 11.23 14.01
C VAL A 186 6.69 9.94 14.81
N LEU A 187 7.80 9.24 14.98
CA LEU A 187 7.92 8.08 15.86
C LEU A 187 8.23 8.57 17.28
N LEU A 188 7.18 8.87 18.05
CA LEU A 188 7.30 9.39 19.42
C LEU A 188 8.01 8.38 20.33
N GLY A 189 8.96 8.85 21.14
CA GLY A 189 9.76 8.04 22.06
C GLY A 189 10.84 7.17 21.40
N VAL A 190 10.86 7.07 20.06
CA VAL A 190 11.88 6.35 19.30
C VAL A 190 13.01 7.33 18.96
N MET A 191 14.12 7.22 19.69
CA MET A 191 15.26 8.14 19.58
C MET A 191 16.58 7.36 19.60
N PRO A 192 17.70 7.94 19.14
CA PRO A 192 19.01 7.28 19.21
C PRO A 192 19.39 6.82 20.62
N ALA A 193 18.98 7.56 21.65
CA ALA A 193 19.27 7.23 23.05
C ALA A 193 18.44 6.05 23.59
N THR A 194 17.22 5.84 23.09
CA THR A 194 16.29 4.81 23.59
C THR A 194 16.26 3.58 22.70
N HIS A 195 16.46 3.75 21.38
CA HIS A 195 16.35 2.72 20.36
C HIS A 195 17.47 2.87 19.30
N PRO A 196 18.76 2.77 19.69
CA PRO A 196 19.88 2.99 18.78
C PRO A 196 19.82 2.08 17.55
N ASP A 197 19.60 0.78 17.75
CA ASP A 197 19.54 -0.20 16.65
C ASP A 197 18.41 0.08 15.65
N LEU A 198 17.26 0.53 16.15
CA LEU A 198 16.10 0.86 15.32
C LEU A 198 16.44 2.06 14.42
N ILE A 199 17.03 3.12 15.01
CA ILE A 199 17.43 4.32 14.27
C ILE A 199 18.51 4.00 13.24
N ASP A 200 19.51 3.20 13.60
CA ASP A 200 20.59 2.83 12.69
C ASP A 200 20.06 2.04 11.49
N LYS A 201 19.10 1.14 11.72
CA LYS A 201 18.45 0.38 10.65
C LYS A 201 17.56 1.27 9.78
N LEU A 202 16.82 2.22 10.36
CA LEU A 202 16.06 3.22 9.58
C LEU A 202 16.99 4.03 8.66
N LYS A 203 18.11 4.53 9.18
CA LYS A 203 19.10 5.29 8.39
C LYS A 203 19.80 4.44 7.33
N LEU A 204 20.05 3.16 7.61
CA LEU A 204 20.67 2.24 6.67
C LEU A 204 19.77 1.92 5.46
N PHE A 205 18.47 1.79 5.70
CA PHE A 205 17.52 1.28 4.70
C PHE A 205 16.64 2.34 4.05
N ILE A 206 16.74 3.61 4.45
CA ILE A 206 16.08 4.70 3.73
C ILE A 206 16.67 4.86 2.32
N ARG A 207 15.80 5.10 1.34
CA ARG A 207 16.15 5.32 -0.08
C ARG A 207 15.69 6.67 -0.58
N SER A 208 14.58 7.18 -0.05
CA SER A 208 14.13 8.55 -0.27
C SER A 208 13.47 9.11 0.98
N GLY A 209 13.61 10.41 1.20
CA GLY A 209 13.23 11.08 2.43
C GLY A 209 14.36 11.13 3.46
N GLU A 210 14.03 11.55 4.69
CA GLU A 210 15.02 11.79 5.74
C GLU A 210 14.56 11.24 7.10
N VAL A 211 15.51 10.73 7.89
CA VAL A 211 15.31 10.28 9.28
C VAL A 211 15.96 11.31 10.21
N ILE A 212 15.15 12.17 10.81
CA ILE A 212 15.59 13.33 11.59
C ILE A 212 15.26 13.11 13.07
N SER A 213 16.28 12.94 13.90
CA SER A 213 16.07 12.83 15.35
C SER A 213 15.60 14.16 15.96
N LYS A 214 14.58 14.10 16.80
CA LYS A 214 14.02 15.21 17.57
C LYS A 214 14.13 14.92 19.08
N TYR A 215 13.73 15.90 19.90
CA TYR A 215 13.80 15.79 21.36
C TYR A 215 12.80 14.78 21.95
N ASP A 216 11.67 14.54 21.28
CA ASP A 216 10.56 13.69 21.72
C ASP A 216 10.35 12.44 20.85
N GLY A 217 11.24 12.20 19.88
CA GLY A 217 11.10 11.09 18.94
C GLY A 217 11.94 11.28 17.68
N THR A 218 11.53 10.61 16.61
CA THR A 218 12.20 10.70 15.30
C THR A 218 11.20 11.09 14.23
N LEU A 219 11.47 12.19 13.53
CA LEU A 219 10.70 12.62 12.37
C LEU A 219 11.16 11.82 11.14
N ILE A 220 10.18 11.25 10.45
CA ILE A 220 10.33 10.67 9.12
C ILE A 220 9.79 11.69 8.14
N ASP A 221 10.68 12.34 7.41
CA ASP A 221 10.35 13.36 6.41
C ASP A 221 10.38 12.78 5.00
N THR A 222 9.53 13.28 4.11
CA THR A 222 9.48 12.79 2.72
C THR A 222 10.60 13.38 1.86
N GLY A 223 11.32 14.40 2.36
CA GLY A 223 12.36 15.11 1.62
C GLY A 223 11.80 16.01 0.52
N LEU A 224 10.48 16.18 0.45
CA LEU A 224 9.81 16.97 -0.57
C LEU A 224 9.42 18.34 -0.01
N LEU A 225 9.84 19.39 -0.72
CA LEU A 225 9.46 20.76 -0.43
C LEU A 225 8.50 21.28 -1.51
N PRO A 226 7.39 21.94 -1.12
CA PRO A 226 6.48 22.53 -2.10
C PRO A 226 7.15 23.70 -2.81
N VAL A 227 7.04 23.73 -4.14
CA VAL A 227 7.39 24.90 -4.96
C VAL A 227 6.09 25.54 -5.43
N THR A 228 5.88 26.81 -5.06
CA THR A 228 4.69 27.56 -5.43
C THR A 228 5.05 28.61 -6.48
N PHE A 229 4.30 28.64 -7.58
CA PHE A 229 4.45 29.61 -8.66
C PHE A 229 3.11 30.27 -8.97
N PHE A 230 3.15 31.54 -9.36
CA PHE A 230 1.98 32.29 -9.79
C PHE A 230 2.05 32.46 -11.31
N VAL A 231 1.00 32.02 -11.99
CA VAL A 231 0.86 32.10 -13.45
C VAL A 231 -0.51 32.66 -13.79
N SER A 232 -0.66 33.26 -14.96
CA SER A 232 -1.96 33.71 -15.47
C SER A 232 -2.88 32.52 -15.75
N GLU A 233 -4.19 32.78 -15.86
CA GLU A 233 -5.16 31.72 -16.19
C GLU A 233 -4.86 31.08 -17.55
N ALA A 234 -4.42 31.88 -18.54
CA ALA A 234 -4.03 31.40 -19.86
C ALA A 234 -2.83 30.45 -19.77
N GLN A 235 -1.80 30.82 -19.02
CA GLN A 235 -0.62 29.97 -18.79
C GLN A 235 -0.99 28.67 -18.06
N LYS A 236 -1.89 28.75 -17.08
CA LYS A 236 -2.34 27.55 -16.35
C LYS A 236 -3.07 26.56 -17.27
N LYS A 237 -3.94 27.05 -18.17
CA LYS A 237 -4.63 26.22 -19.16
C LYS A 237 -3.64 25.56 -20.12
N GLU A 238 -2.67 26.33 -20.62
CA GLU A 238 -1.63 25.81 -21.50
C GLU A 238 -0.80 24.71 -20.83
N LEU A 239 -0.37 24.92 -19.59
CA LEU A 239 0.37 23.92 -18.81
C LEU A 239 -0.44 22.63 -18.61
N ALA A 240 -1.73 22.76 -18.27
CA ALA A 240 -2.61 21.61 -18.08
C ALA A 240 -2.79 20.81 -19.38
N GLN A 241 -2.96 21.50 -20.51
CA GLN A 241 -3.09 20.87 -21.82
C GLN A 241 -1.82 20.10 -22.21
N ARG A 242 -0.63 20.70 -22.03
CA ARG A 242 0.64 20.01 -22.32
C ARG A 242 0.87 18.78 -21.45
N ALA A 243 0.43 18.82 -20.19
CA ALA A 243 0.49 17.67 -19.30
C ALA A 243 -0.44 16.55 -19.77
N GLU A 244 -1.67 16.89 -20.17
CA GLU A 244 -2.65 15.95 -20.71
C GLU A 244 -2.19 15.31 -22.02
N GLU A 245 -1.62 16.10 -22.95
CA GLU A 245 -1.01 15.60 -24.19
C GLU A 245 0.14 14.62 -23.92
N ALA A 246 0.85 14.77 -22.80
CA ALA A 246 1.89 13.86 -22.35
C ALA A 246 1.37 12.65 -21.55
N GLY A 247 0.05 12.57 -21.29
CA GLY A 247 -0.57 11.52 -20.46
C GLY A 247 -0.18 11.59 -18.98
N LEU A 248 0.31 12.74 -18.52
CA LEU A 248 0.83 12.95 -17.17
C LEU A 248 -0.07 13.89 -16.37
N SER A 249 0.00 13.79 -15.03
CA SER A 249 -0.54 14.87 -14.21
C SER A 249 0.28 16.14 -14.41
N LEU A 250 -0.32 17.32 -14.19
CA LEU A 250 0.42 18.58 -14.27
C LEU A 250 1.69 18.57 -13.40
N GLN A 251 1.61 17.95 -12.22
CA GLN A 251 2.75 17.83 -11.33
C GLN A 251 3.85 16.93 -11.90
N ASP A 252 3.50 15.73 -12.38
CA ASP A 252 4.48 14.80 -12.96
C ASP A 252 5.11 15.37 -14.24
N TRP A 253 4.33 16.12 -15.02
CA TRP A 253 4.82 16.82 -16.20
C TRP A 253 5.83 17.91 -15.84
N ILE A 254 5.55 18.74 -14.82
CA ILE A 254 6.50 19.75 -14.34
C ILE A 254 7.79 19.09 -13.83
N VAL A 255 7.67 18.04 -13.02
CA VAL A 255 8.84 17.30 -12.51
C VAL A 255 9.66 16.70 -13.66
N LYS A 256 9.00 16.13 -14.67
CA LYS A 256 9.66 15.62 -15.87
C LYS A 256 10.42 16.72 -16.61
N CYS A 257 9.83 17.90 -16.78
CA CYS A 257 10.51 19.04 -17.41
C CYS A 257 11.73 19.50 -16.61
N LEU A 258 11.67 19.46 -15.27
CA LEU A 258 12.80 19.82 -14.41
C LEU A 258 13.94 18.79 -14.47
N GLY A 259 13.63 17.51 -14.70
CA GLY A 259 14.62 16.43 -14.83
C GLY A 259 15.26 16.28 -16.21
N GLN A 260 14.88 17.11 -17.20
CA GLN A 260 15.44 17.13 -18.56
C GLN A 260 16.45 18.27 -18.79
N ALA A 261 16.96 18.90 -17.72
CA ALA A 261 17.95 19.98 -17.77
C ALA A 261 19.32 19.53 -17.25
#